data_AF-A0A4Q9W0V8-F1
#
_entry.id   AF-A0A4Q9W0V8-F1
#
_cell.length_a   1.000
_cell.length_b   1.000
_cell.length_c   1.000
_cell.angle_alpha   90.00
_cell.angle_beta   90.00
_cell.angle_gamma   90.00
#
_symmetry.space_group_name_H-M   'P 1'
#
loop_
_entity.id
_entity.type
_entity.pdbx_description
1 polymer ?
#
loop_
_entity_poly.entity_id
_entity_poly.type
_entity_poly.pdbx_seq_one_letter_code
_entity_poly.pdbx_strand_id
1 'polypeptide(L)'
;HQVLNPIINILRSIPFIILLIAIVPFTKLLVGTSIGTTAAIVPLTVYVAPYIARLVENSLLEVDDGIIEAAKAMGASPLQIIRYFLLPEALGSLILAITTAIIGLIGSTAMAGAVGGGGIGDLALVYGYQRFDTIVIVITVIVLI
;
A
#
# COMPACT_ATOMS: atom_id res chain seq x y z
N HIS A 1 -2.33 -17.81 -12.19
CA HIS A 1 -2.38 -16.40 -12.63
C HIS A 1 -3.78 -15.88 -13.00
N GLN A 2 -4.71 -16.70 -13.55
CA GLN A 2 -5.96 -16.18 -14.12
C GLN A 2 -7.02 -15.64 -13.14
N VAL A 3 -7.00 -16.01 -11.85
CA VAL A 3 -8.02 -15.55 -10.86
C VAL A 3 -7.51 -14.43 -9.95
N LEU A 4 -6.24 -14.49 -9.53
CA LEU A 4 -5.62 -13.45 -8.68
C LEU A 4 -5.45 -12.12 -9.42
N ASN A 5 -5.07 -12.14 -10.70
CA ASN A 5 -4.85 -10.91 -11.46
C ASN A 5 -6.12 -10.06 -11.63
N PRO A 6 -7.28 -10.63 -11.99
CA PRO A 6 -8.55 -9.88 -12.00
C PRO A 6 -8.89 -9.26 -10.64
N ILE A 7 -8.74 -10.00 -9.54
CA ILE A 7 -9.06 -9.51 -8.18
C ILE A 7 -8.16 -8.33 -7.83
N ILE A 8 -6.85 -8.46 -8.04
CA ILE A 8 -5.87 -7.37 -7.79
C ILE A 8 -6.21 -6.14 -8.64
N ASN A 9 -6.55 -6.34 -9.92
CA ASN A 9 -6.87 -5.24 -10.82
C ASN A 9 -8.17 -4.52 -10.46
N ILE A 10 -9.21 -5.26 -10.06
CA ILE A 10 -10.47 -4.69 -9.59
C ILE A 10 -10.25 -3.84 -8.34
N LEU A 11 -9.56 -4.39 -7.33
CA LEU A 11 -9.29 -3.67 -6.08
C LEU A 11 -8.46 -2.41 -6.30
N ARG A 12 -7.50 -2.44 -7.22
CA ARG A 12 -6.67 -1.27 -7.57
C ARG A 12 -7.39 -0.22 -8.39
N SER A 13 -8.43 -0.60 -9.11
CA SER A 13 -9.22 0.31 -9.95
C SER A 13 -10.18 1.17 -9.14
N ILE A 14 -10.50 0.77 -7.90
CA ILE A 14 -11.38 1.52 -7.00
C ILE A 14 -10.55 2.63 -6.33
N PRO A 15 -10.91 3.92 -6.50
CA PRO A 15 -10.25 5.01 -5.78
C PRO A 15 -10.34 4.80 -4.27
N PHE A 16 -9.24 5.06 -3.55
CA PHE A 16 -9.14 4.78 -2.11
C PHE A 16 -10.29 5.38 -1.30
N ILE A 17 -10.68 6.63 -1.58
CA ILE A 17 -11.77 7.30 -0.87
C ILE A 17 -13.11 6.58 -1.02
N ILE A 18 -13.38 6.00 -2.19
CA ILE A 18 -14.59 5.24 -2.47
C ILE A 18 -14.55 3.89 -1.75
N LEU A 19 -13.40 3.20 -1.80
CA LEU A 19 -13.20 1.95 -1.08
C LEU A 19 -13.37 2.13 0.43
N LEU A 20 -12.83 3.22 0.98
CA LEU A 20 -12.91 3.54 2.41
C LEU A 20 -14.36 3.63 2.88
N ILE A 21 -15.21 4.33 2.12
CA ILE A 21 -16.64 4.47 2.44
C ILE A 21 -17.38 3.14 2.21
N ALA A 22 -17.08 2.44 1.11
CA ALA A 22 -17.74 1.19 0.76
C ALA A 22 -17.52 0.07 1.79
N ILE A 23 -16.35 0.04 2.44
CA ILE A 23 -15.98 -1.02 3.39
C ILE A 23 -16.39 -0.72 4.84
N VAL A 24 -16.93 0.47 5.15
CA VAL A 24 -17.42 0.84 6.49
C VAL A 24 -18.25 -0.25 7.21
N PRO A 25 -19.25 -0.91 6.60
CA PRO A 25 -20.02 -1.94 7.29
C PRO A 25 -19.15 -3.13 7.69
N PHE A 26 -18.19 -3.51 6.85
CA PHE A 26 -17.23 -4.58 7.14
C PHE A 26 -16.23 -4.16 8.22
N THR A 27 -15.72 -2.93 8.17
CA THR A 27 -14.87 -2.36 9.22
C THR A 27 -15.59 -2.39 10.56
N LYS A 28 -16.84 -1.92 10.62
CA LYS A 28 -17.63 -1.92 11.85
C LYS A 28 -17.89 -3.34 12.38
N LEU A 29 -18.07 -4.32 11.50
CA LEU A 29 -18.20 -5.73 11.89
C LEU A 29 -16.91 -6.27 12.52
N LEU A 30 -15.74 -5.92 11.97
CA LEU A 30 -14.44 -6.40 12.44
C LEU A 30 -13.94 -5.73 13.73
N VAL A 31 -14.03 -4.41 13.81
CA VAL A 31 -13.42 -3.59 14.88
C VAL A 31 -14.45 -2.87 15.76
N GLY A 32 -15.75 -3.03 15.49
CA GLY A 32 -16.83 -2.46 16.31
C GLY A 32 -17.08 -0.96 16.12
N THR A 33 -16.18 -0.25 15.43
CA THR A 33 -16.25 1.20 15.16
C THR A 33 -15.94 1.51 13.70
N SER A 34 -16.45 2.64 13.21
CA SER A 34 -16.17 3.20 11.88
C SER A 34 -15.31 4.47 11.93
N ILE A 35 -14.93 4.92 13.13
CA ILE A 35 -14.17 6.15 13.37
C ILE A 35 -12.93 5.82 14.20
N GLY A 36 -11.85 6.55 13.96
CA GLY A 36 -10.57 6.44 14.63
C GLY A 36 -9.53 5.68 13.82
N THR A 37 -8.29 5.74 14.29
CA THR A 37 -7.13 5.13 13.63
C THR A 37 -7.30 3.62 13.45
N THR A 38 -7.86 2.92 14.45
CA THR A 38 -8.15 1.49 14.38
C THR A 38 -9.14 1.14 13.27
N ALA A 39 -10.18 1.97 13.08
CA ALA A 39 -11.14 1.78 11.98
C ALA A 39 -10.49 2.04 10.61
N ALA A 40 -9.61 3.05 10.51
CA ALA A 40 -8.95 3.40 9.26
C ALA A 40 -7.92 2.37 8.78
N ILE A 41 -7.32 1.59 9.69
CA ILE A 41 -6.36 0.53 9.33
C ILE A 41 -6.99 -0.51 8.39
N VAL A 42 -8.25 -0.88 8.61
CA VAL A 42 -8.94 -1.91 7.80
C VAL A 42 -8.99 -1.55 6.31
N PRO A 43 -9.60 -0.42 5.88
CA PRO A 43 -9.59 -0.01 4.48
C PRO A 43 -8.18 0.22 3.93
N LEU A 44 -7.27 0.77 4.75
CA LEU A 44 -5.87 0.99 4.34
C LEU A 44 -5.17 -0.33 3.99
N THR A 45 -5.34 -1.37 4.80
CA THR A 45 -4.77 -2.69 4.53
C THR A 45 -5.35 -3.31 3.25
N VAL A 46 -6.67 -3.23 3.07
CA VAL A 46 -7.35 -3.78 1.88
C VAL A 46 -6.90 -3.05 0.61
N TYR A 47 -6.66 -1.75 0.70
CA TYR A 47 -6.16 -0.95 -0.41
C TYR A 47 -4.68 -1.23 -0.74
N VAL A 48 -3.82 -1.24 0.28
CA VAL A 48 -2.37 -1.30 0.07
C VAL A 48 -1.88 -2.71 -0.27
N ALA A 49 -2.56 -3.77 0.18
CA ALA A 49 -2.16 -5.15 -0.07
C ALA A 49 -2.06 -5.51 -1.57
N PRO A 50 -3.09 -5.33 -2.42
CA PRO A 50 -3.00 -5.62 -3.85
C PRO A 50 -2.02 -4.68 -4.57
N TYR A 51 -1.84 -3.46 -4.07
CA TYR A 51 -0.87 -2.51 -4.61
C TYR A 51 0.57 -3.00 -4.38
N ILE A 52 0.92 -3.36 -3.14
CA ILE A 52 2.25 -3.92 -2.79
C ILE A 52 2.49 -5.23 -3.53
N ALA A 53 1.49 -6.12 -3.60
CA ALA A 53 1.62 -7.38 -4.31
C ALA A 53 2.03 -7.16 -5.77
N ARG A 54 1.46 -6.15 -6.44
CA ARG A 54 1.82 -5.83 -7.82
C ARG A 54 3.22 -5.23 -7.94
N LEU A 55 3.63 -4.39 -6.99
CA LEU A 55 4.98 -3.83 -7.00
C LEU A 55 6.04 -4.94 -6.82
N VAL A 56 5.80 -5.85 -5.89
CA VAL A 56 6.66 -7.04 -5.69
C VAL A 56 6.66 -7.93 -6.93
N GLU A 57 5.51 -8.19 -7.54
CA GLU A 57 5.43 -8.96 -8.79
C GLU A 57 6.27 -8.31 -9.89
N ASN A 58 6.17 -6.99 -10.07
CA ASN A 58 6.98 -6.27 -11.07
C ASN A 58 8.48 -6.41 -10.76
N SER A 59 8.91 -6.22 -9.51
CA SER A 59 10.32 -6.37 -9.12
C SER A 59 10.86 -7.79 -9.35
N LEU A 60 10.03 -8.82 -9.18
CA LEU A 60 10.42 -10.20 -9.46
C LEU A 60 10.47 -10.49 -10.97
N LEU A 61 9.61 -9.86 -11.77
CA LEU A 61 9.60 -9.98 -13.23
C LEU A 61 10.75 -9.21 -13.91
N GLU A 62 11.41 -8.30 -13.21
CA GLU A 62 12.61 -7.60 -13.70
C GLU A 62 13.87 -8.47 -13.64
N VAL A 63 13.84 -9.59 -12.91
CA VAL A 63 14.97 -10.52 -12.81
C VAL A 63 15.15 -11.26 -14.13
N ASP A 64 16.39 -11.30 -14.62
CA ASP A 64 16.75 -11.98 -15.87
C ASP A 64 16.40 -13.49 -15.80
N ASP A 65 15.70 -13.98 -16.82
CA ASP A 65 15.30 -15.38 -16.93
C ASP A 65 16.50 -16.34 -16.88
N GLY A 66 17.67 -15.90 -17.35
CA GLY A 66 18.94 -16.65 -17.32
C GLY A 66 19.42 -16.98 -15.91
N ILE A 67 19.11 -16.16 -14.91
CA ILE A 67 19.41 -16.47 -13.49
C ILE A 67 18.54 -17.64 -13.01
N ILE A 68 17.27 -17.67 -13.43
CA ILE A 68 16.33 -18.75 -13.11
C ILE A 68 16.73 -20.04 -13.82
N GLU A 69 17.13 -19.96 -15.09
CA GLU A 69 17.64 -21.10 -15.86
C GLU A 69 18.93 -21.68 -15.26
N ALA A 70 19.88 -20.83 -14.87
CA ALA A 70 21.10 -21.25 -14.19
C ALA A 70 20.79 -21.95 -12.85
N ALA A 71 19.87 -21.41 -12.06
CA ALA A 71 19.44 -22.01 -10.81
C ALA A 71 18.80 -23.41 -11.02
N LYS A 72 17.97 -23.56 -12.05
CA LYS A 72 17.39 -24.85 -12.44
C LYS A 72 18.47 -25.84 -12.92
N ALA A 73 19.45 -25.39 -13.69
CA ALA A 73 20.57 -26.21 -14.16
C ALA A 73 21.45 -26.72 -13.01
N MET A 74 21.56 -25.96 -11.91
CA MET A 74 22.22 -26.37 -10.68
C MET A 74 21.38 -27.34 -9.82
N GLY A 75 20.16 -27.69 -10.24
CA GLY A 75 19.27 -28.58 -9.50
C GLY A 75 18.58 -27.92 -8.30
N ALA A 76 18.48 -26.59 -8.27
CA ALA A 76 17.79 -25.88 -7.20
C ALA A 76 16.28 -26.18 -7.20
N SER A 77 15.74 -26.53 -6.03
CA SER A 77 14.30 -26.65 -5.81
C SER A 77 13.59 -25.30 -5.96
N PRO A 78 12.27 -25.25 -6.24
CA PRO A 78 11.55 -23.99 -6.41
C PRO A 78 11.70 -23.01 -5.25
N LEU A 79 11.71 -23.50 -4.01
CA LEU A 79 11.90 -22.66 -2.83
C LEU A 79 13.33 -22.11 -2.74
N GLN A 80 14.33 -22.88 -3.18
CA GLN A 80 15.71 -22.41 -3.27
C GLN A 80 15.86 -21.35 -4.35
N ILE A 81 15.22 -21.52 -5.52
CA ILE A 81 15.20 -20.51 -6.59
C ILE A 81 14.64 -19.18 -6.04
N ILE A 82 13.49 -19.22 -5.35
CA ILE A 82 12.89 -18.02 -4.77
C ILE A 82 13.83 -17.36 -3.75
N ARG A 83 14.33 -18.14 -2.79
CA ARG A 83 15.05 -17.60 -1.62
C ARG A 83 16.49 -17.18 -1.92
N TYR A 84 17.20 -17.91 -2.78
CA TYR A 84 18.64 -17.73 -3.00
C TYR A 84 18.99 -17.08 -4.33
N PHE A 85 18.05 -17.00 -5.28
CA PHE A 85 18.29 -16.40 -6.59
C PHE A 85 17.37 -15.20 -6.84
N LEU A 86 16.05 -15.41 -6.86
CA LEU A 86 15.08 -14.35 -7.16
C LEU A 86 15.08 -13.21 -6.13
N LEU A 87 14.95 -13.51 -4.83
CA LEU A 87 14.86 -12.46 -3.80
C LEU A 87 16.15 -11.63 -3.67
N PRO A 88 17.36 -12.23 -3.66
CA PRO A 88 18.60 -11.46 -3.62
C PRO A 88 18.80 -10.59 -4.86
N GLU A 89 18.48 -11.11 -6.05
CA GLU A 89 18.64 -10.37 -7.30
C GLU A 89 17.64 -9.21 -7.41
N ALA A 90 16.38 -9.45 -7.04
CA ALA A 90 15.34 -8.42 -7.05
C ALA A 90 15.46 -7.40 -5.91
N LEU A 91 16.41 -7.55 -4.97
CA LEU A 91 16.44 -6.80 -3.72
C LEU A 91 16.49 -5.28 -3.93
N GLY A 92 17.26 -4.80 -4.90
CA GLY A 92 17.33 -3.37 -5.24
C GLY A 92 15.97 -2.82 -5.69
N SER A 93 15.30 -3.52 -6.61
CA SER A 93 13.96 -3.16 -7.09
C SER A 93 12.91 -3.28 -5.97
N LEU A 94 13.01 -4.29 -5.11
CA LEU A 94 12.11 -4.47 -3.97
C LEU A 94 12.22 -3.33 -2.93
N ILE A 95 13.42 -2.83 -2.66
CA ILE A 95 13.60 -1.66 -1.78
C ILE A 95 12.90 -0.44 -2.37
N LEU A 96 13.06 -0.21 -3.67
CA LEU A 96 12.39 0.89 -4.36
C LEU A 96 10.86 0.72 -4.31
N ALA A 97 10.36 -0.47 -4.63
CA ALA A 97 8.96 -0.83 -4.55
C ALA A 97 8.35 -0.57 -3.17
N ILE A 98 9.03 -1.00 -2.09
CA ILE A 98 8.57 -0.77 -0.71
C ILE A 98 8.58 0.72 -0.38
N THR A 99 9.61 1.46 -0.81
CA THR A 99 9.69 2.91 -0.61
C THR A 99 8.52 3.62 -1.29
N THR A 100 8.23 3.30 -2.55
CA THR A 100 7.07 3.81 -3.28
C THR A 100 5.75 3.39 -2.63
N ALA A 101 5.68 2.18 -2.07
CA ALA A 101 4.51 1.72 -1.34
C ALA A 101 4.24 2.55 -0.07
N ILE A 102 5.29 2.85 0.70
CA ILE A 102 5.21 3.67 1.92
C ILE A 102 4.76 5.09 1.58
N ILE A 103 5.34 5.72 0.55
CA ILE A 103 4.93 7.06 0.12
C ILE A 103 3.44 7.07 -0.27
N GLY A 104 3.00 6.08 -1.05
CA GLY A 104 1.59 5.92 -1.41
C GLY A 104 0.68 5.69 -0.19
N LEU A 105 1.15 4.92 0.80
CA LEU A 105 0.43 4.67 2.04
C LEU A 105 0.27 5.95 2.86
N ILE A 106 1.31 6.78 3.00
CA ILE A 106 1.27 8.08 3.68
C ILE A 106 0.21 8.99 3.05
N GLY A 107 0.16 9.09 1.71
CA GLY A 107 -0.89 9.84 1.02
C GLY A 107 -2.30 9.28 1.28
N SER A 108 -2.41 7.96 1.38
CA SER A 108 -3.69 7.28 1.67
C SER A 108 -4.15 7.50 3.10
N THR A 109 -3.24 7.53 4.08
CA THR A 109 -3.59 7.81 5.48
C THR A 109 -4.10 9.24 5.66
N ALA A 110 -3.56 10.21 4.91
CA ALA A 110 -4.07 11.58 4.91
C ALA A 110 -5.53 11.66 4.42
N MET A 111 -5.86 10.93 3.33
CA MET A 111 -7.25 10.79 2.87
C MET A 111 -8.14 10.09 3.90
N ALA A 112 -7.62 9.09 4.61
CA ALA A 112 -8.36 8.42 5.68
C ALA A 112 -8.66 9.36 6.86
N GLY A 113 -7.74 10.29 7.16
CA GLY A 113 -7.95 11.34 8.16
C GLY A 113 -9.19 12.19 7.88
N ALA A 114 -9.44 12.51 6.59
CA ALA A 114 -10.61 13.28 6.17
C ALA A 114 -11.96 12.61 6.49
N VAL A 115 -11.97 11.29 6.68
CA VAL A 115 -13.19 10.49 6.95
C VAL A 115 -13.21 10.00 8.40
N GLY A 116 -12.53 10.70 9.30
CA GLY A 116 -12.50 10.38 10.73
C GLY A 116 -11.50 9.29 11.10
N GLY A 117 -10.54 8.97 10.24
CA GLY A 117 -9.41 8.10 10.56
C GLY A 117 -8.37 8.73 11.50
N GLY A 118 -8.42 10.06 11.68
CA GLY A 118 -7.47 10.83 12.48
C GLY A 118 -6.12 11.02 11.80
N GLY A 119 -5.10 11.38 12.60
CA GLY A 119 -3.73 11.54 12.11
C GLY A 119 -3.47 12.86 11.38
N ILE A 120 -2.42 12.89 10.56
CA ILE A 120 -1.90 14.12 9.95
C ILE A 120 -2.90 14.73 8.97
N GLY A 121 -3.63 13.92 8.21
CA GLY A 121 -4.67 14.41 7.30
C GLY A 121 -5.83 15.08 8.00
N ASP A 122 -6.25 14.55 9.15
CA ASP A 122 -7.30 15.16 9.99
C ASP A 122 -6.84 16.50 10.57
N LEU A 123 -5.58 16.59 11.02
CA LEU A 123 -4.97 17.84 11.47
C LEU A 123 -4.97 18.91 10.36
N ALA A 124 -4.56 18.53 9.14
CA ALA A 124 -4.55 19.42 7.98
C ALA A 124 -5.95 19.96 7.66
N LEU A 125 -6.96 19.10 7.74
CA LEU A 125 -8.34 19.43 7.40
C LEU A 125 -9.00 20.30 8.47
N VAL A 126 -8.99 19.84 9.72
CA VAL A 126 -9.71 20.47 10.83
C VAL A 126 -9.01 21.73 11.31
N TYR A 127 -7.69 21.72 11.44
CA TYR A 127 -6.93 22.84 12.00
C TYR A 127 -6.34 23.76 10.92
N GLY A 128 -6.05 23.23 9.73
CA GLY A 128 -5.57 24.03 8.60
C GLY A 128 -6.73 24.57 7.76
N TYR A 129 -7.31 23.72 6.92
CA TYR A 129 -8.27 24.12 5.88
C TYR A 129 -9.54 24.76 6.45
N GLN A 130 -10.22 24.10 7.39
CA GLN A 130 -11.50 24.58 7.93
C GLN A 130 -11.35 25.88 8.75
N ARG A 131 -10.17 26.14 9.31
CA ARG A 131 -9.88 27.36 10.08
C ARG A 131 -9.18 28.44 9.27
N PHE A 132 -8.92 28.18 7.98
CA PHE A 132 -8.13 29.04 7.10
C PHE A 132 -6.74 29.38 7.68
N ASP A 133 -6.14 28.45 8.44
CA ASP A 133 -4.80 28.61 9.01
C ASP A 133 -3.75 28.03 8.05
N THR A 134 -3.19 28.92 7.24
CA THR A 134 -2.15 28.58 6.25
C THR A 134 -0.88 28.03 6.90
N ILE A 135 -0.56 28.44 8.13
CA ILE A 135 0.67 27.98 8.82
C ILE A 135 0.55 26.49 9.13
N VAL A 136 -0.59 26.05 9.66
CA VAL A 136 -0.85 24.63 9.95
C VAL A 136 -0.80 23.79 8.67
N ILE A 137 -1.34 24.29 7.55
CA ILE A 137 -1.28 23.60 6.25
C ILE A 137 0.19 23.43 5.81
N VAL A 138 1.00 24.49 5.87
CA VAL A 138 2.41 24.44 5.45
C VAL A 138 3.21 23.47 6.33
N ILE A 139 3.03 23.53 7.66
CA ILE A 139 3.70 22.59 8.58
C ILE A 139 3.31 21.14 8.25
N THR A 140 2.02 20.90 8.00
CA THR A 140 1.54 19.56 7.64
C THR A 140 2.18 19.05 6.35
N VAL A 141 2.29 19.90 5.32
CA VAL A 141 2.97 19.54 4.07
C VAL A 141 4.44 19.20 4.31
N ILE A 142 5.15 20.00 5.12
CA ILE A 142 6.57 19.75 5.45
C ILE A 142 6.76 18.41 6.17
N VAL A 143 5.84 18.04 7.06
CA VAL A 143 5.92 16.77 7.80
C VAL A 143 5.63 15.55 6.92
N LEU A 144 4.87 15.72 5.82
CA LEU A 144 4.54 14.64 4.88
C LEU A 144 5.62 14.38 3.83
N ILE A 145 6.58 15.30 3.66
CA ILE A 145 7.74 15.18 2.76
C ILE A 145 8.90 14.52 3.50
#